data_AF-A0A3D4I4I9-F1
#
_entry.id   AF-A0A3D4I4I9-F1
#
_cell.length_a   1.000
_cell.length_b   1.000
_cell.length_c   1.000
_cell.angle_alpha   90.00
_cell.angle_beta   90.00
_cell.angle_gamma   90.00
#
_symmetry.space_group_name_H-M   'P 1'
#
loop_
_entity.id
_entity.type
_entity.pdbx_description
1 polymer ?
#
loop_
_entity_poly.entity_id
_entity_poly.type
_entity_poly.pdbx_seq_one_letter_code
_entity_poly.pdbx_strand_id
1 'polypeptide(L)' 'MFYSIRGTLTHAEPGFAVIECAGVGFKCFTTLNTQRALPKAGE' A
#
# COMPACT_ATOMS: atom_id res chain seq x y z
N MET A 1 -3.58 8.53 15.04
CA MET A 1 -3.89 8.68 13.60
C MET A 1 -2.57 8.57 12.84
N PHE A 2 -2.51 7.74 11.80
CA PHE A 2 -1.26 7.48 11.07
C PHE A 2 -1.15 8.41 9.86
N TYR A 3 0.01 9.03 9.66
CA TYR A 3 0.31 9.88 8.51
C TYR A 3 1.11 9.18 7.41
N SER A 4 1.79 8.09 7.77
CA SER A 4 2.54 7.26 6.85
C SER A 4 2.63 5.84 7.40
N ILE A 5 2.79 4.89 6.49
CA ILE A 5 3.02 3.49 6.78
C ILE A 5 4.18 3.07 5.88
N ARG A 6 5.15 2.38 6.46
CA ARG A 6 6.29 1.79 5.75
C ARG A 6 6.26 0.30 5.98
N GLY A 7 6.37 -0.46 4.90
CA GLY A 7 6.27 -1.92 4.93
C GLY A 7 6.23 -2.47 3.51
N THR A 8 5.93 -3.75 3.39
CA THR A 8 5.92 -4.49 2.13
C THR A 8 4.58 -4.27 1.43
N LEU A 9 4.59 -3.93 0.14
CA LEU A 9 3.35 -3.86 -0.62
C LEU A 9 2.83 -5.28 -0.87
N THR A 10 1.72 -5.68 -0.26
CA THR A 10 1.19 -7.05 -0.40
C THR A 10 0.08 -7.17 -1.42
N HIS A 11 -0.67 -6.09 -1.66
CA HIS A 11 -1.76 -6.07 -2.63
C HIS A 11 -1.96 -4.68 -3.21
N ALA A 12 -2.35 -4.60 -4.48
CA ALA A 12 -2.70 -3.34 -5.12
C ALA A 12 -3.88 -3.55 -6.08
N GLU A 13 -4.94 -2.76 -5.90
CA GLU A 13 -6.14 -2.74 -6.74
C GLU A 13 -6.51 -1.29 -7.08
N PRO A 14 -7.29 -1.06 -8.15
CA PRO A 14 -7.79 0.28 -8.46
C PRO A 14 -8.50 0.93 -7.28
N GLY A 15 -7.84 1.91 -6.68
CA GLY A 15 -8.37 2.77 -5.61
C GLY A 15 -7.77 2.50 -4.23
N PHE A 16 -7.02 1.42 -4.04
CA PHE A 16 -6.31 1.17 -2.78
C PHE A 16 -5.11 0.23 -2.93
N ALA A 17 -4.21 0.31 -1.95
CA ALA A 17 -3.10 -0.63 -1.76
C ALA A 17 -3.14 -1.20 -0.35
N VAL A 18 -2.58 -2.40 -0.16
CA VAL A 18 -2.38 -3.00 1.16
C VAL A 18 -0.89 -3.07 1.44
N ILE A 19 -0.48 -2.43 2.53
CA ILE A 19 0.90 -2.43 3.01
C ILE A 19 0.94 -3.28 4.27
N GLU A 20 1.76 -4.33 4.28
CA GLU A 20 2.00 -5.13 5.47
C GLU A 20 3.11 -4.47 6.29
N CYS A 21 2.81 -4.21 7.57
CA CYS A 21 3.77 -3.70 8.54
C CYS A 21 3.59 -4.44 9.87
N ALA A 22 4.65 -5.15 10.29
CA ALA A 22 4.71 -5.89 11.56
C ALA A 22 3.56 -6.90 11.77
N GLY A 23 3.17 -7.61 10.72
CA GLY A 23 2.11 -8.61 10.68
C GLY A 23 0.71 -8.04 10.42
N VAL A 24 0.56 -6.73 10.20
CA VAL A 24 -0.74 -6.07 9.99
C VAL A 24 -0.84 -5.51 8.58
N GLY A 25 -1.89 -5.89 7.85
CA GLY A 25 -2.21 -5.36 6.53
C GLY A 25 -3.04 -4.07 6.61
N PHE A 26 -2.45 -2.96 6.20
CA PHE A 26 -3.11 -1.66 6.18
C PHE A 26 -3.67 -1.33 4.81
N LYS A 27 -4.99 -1.20 4.71
CA LYS A 27 -5.67 -0.73 3.51
C LYS A 27 -5.55 0.79 3.38
N CYS A 28 -4.76 1.24 2.43
CA CYS A 28 -4.56 2.65 2.12
C CYS A 28 -5.28 3.01 0.81
N PHE A 29 -6.25 3.91 0.88
CA PHE A 29 -6.84 4.48 -0.33
C PHE A 29 -5.80 5.34 -1.06
N THR A 30 -5.69 5.14 -2.36
CA THR A 30 -4.67 5.78 -3.18
C THR A 30 -5.29 6.21 -4.51
N THR A 31 -4.76 7.30 -5.07
CA THR A 31 -5.15 7.73 -6.42
C THR A 31 -4.50 6.81 -7.47
N LEU A 32 -5.06 6.80 -8.68
CA LEU A 32 -4.46 6.06 -9.80
C LEU A 32 -3.06 6.56 -10.17
N ASN A 33 -2.78 7.86 -9.97
CA ASN A 33 -1.44 8.42 -10.18
C ASN A 33 -0.44 7.86 -9.16
N THR A 34 -0.83 7.77 -7.90
CA THR A 34 0.01 7.17 -6.84
C THR A 34 0.27 5.69 -7.14
N GLN A 35 -0.75 4.94 -7.58
CA GLN A 35 -0.61 3.51 -7.87
C GLN A 35 0.42 3.21 -8.97
N ARG A 36 0.57 4.10 -9.96
CA ARG A 36 1.59 3.95 -11.02
C ARG A 36 3.02 4.04 -10.51
N ALA A 37 3.24 4.67 -9.36
CA ALA A 37 4.54 4.81 -8.72
C ALA A 37 4.77 3.77 -7.60
N LEU A 38 3.80 2.88 -7.34
CA LEU A 38 3.97 1.82 -6.35
C LEU A 38 4.95 0.75 -6.87
N PRO A 39 5.73 0.11 -5.98
CA PRO A 39 6.56 -1.03 -6.35
C PRO A 39 5.70 -2.24 -6.74
N LYS A 40 6.34 -3.34 -7.15
CA LYS A 40 5.62 -4.59 -7.38
C LYS A 40 5.19 -5.20 -6.04
N ALA A 41 4.09 -5.97 -6.04
CA ALA A 41 3.67 -6.68 -4.85
C ALA A 41 4.74 -7.69 -4.42
N GLY A 42 5.05 -7.72 -3.12
CA GLY A 42 6.10 -8.53 -2.50
C GLY A 42 7.44 -7.82 -2.30
N GLU A 43 7.54 -6.53 -2.63
CA GLU A 43 8.72 -5.67 -2.41
C GLU A 43 8.54 -4.71 -1.21
#